data_AF-A0A815CTR8-F1
#
_entry.id   AF-A0A815CTR8-F1
#
_cell.length_a   1.000
_cell.length_b   1.000
_cell.length_c   1.000
_cell.angle_alpha   90.00
_cell.angle_beta   90.00
_cell.angle_gamma   90.00
#
_symmetry.space_group_name_H-M   'P 1'
#
loop_
_entity.id
_entity.type
_entity.pdbx_description
1 polymer ?
#
loop_
_entity_poly.entity_id
_entity_poly.type
_entity_poly.pdbx_seq_one_letter_code
_entity_poly.pdbx_strand_id
1 'polypeptide(L)'
;MSSSSSPPHQSTLPTIPKSDLDACQLEQEHVHKVYNNIAHNFSDTRHKPWPRVVEFLRSFPSHSFILDVGCGNGKYMNTRNDLMMIGCDRSEGLLSICRDRQY
;
A
#
# COMPACT_ATOMS: atom_id res chain seq x y z
N MET A 1 28.50 -32.76 8.54
CA MET A 1 27.86 -31.47 8.90
C MET A 1 28.30 -30.45 7.87
N SER A 2 27.52 -30.31 6.80
CA SER A 2 27.87 -29.44 5.67
C SER A 2 27.32 -28.06 5.94
N SER A 3 28.18 -27.14 6.38
CA SER A 3 27.86 -25.73 6.56
C SER A 3 27.66 -25.08 5.19
N SER A 4 26.41 -24.85 4.79
CA SER A 4 26.07 -24.02 3.64
C SER A 4 26.31 -22.56 3.97
N SER A 5 27.40 -22.00 3.45
CA SER A 5 27.66 -20.57 3.49
C SER A 5 26.67 -19.84 2.57
N SER A 6 25.77 -19.04 3.15
CA SER A 6 24.92 -18.12 2.41
C SER A 6 25.79 -17.15 1.59
N PRO A 7 25.41 -16.82 0.33
CA PRO A 7 26.19 -15.89 -0.47
C PRO A 7 26.20 -14.49 0.19
N PRO A 8 27.30 -13.74 0.04
CA PRO A 8 27.43 -12.42 0.64
C PRO A 8 26.35 -11.48 0.07
N HIS A 9 25.62 -10.81 0.96
CA HIS A 9 24.67 -9.76 0.62
C HIS A 9 25.47 -8.55 0.09
N GLN A 10 25.75 -8.53 -1.21
CA GLN A 10 26.41 -7.39 -1.84
C GLN A 10 25.43 -6.20 -1.82
N SER A 11 25.69 -5.24 -0.95
CA SER A 11 25.00 -3.95 -0.96
C SER A 11 25.52 -3.13 -2.15
N THR A 12 24.93 -3.34 -3.32
CA THR A 12 25.15 -2.47 -4.48
C THR A 12 24.52 -1.11 -4.21
N LEU A 13 25.25 -0.03 -4.47
CA LEU A 13 24.74 1.34 -4.38
C LEU A 13 23.44 1.48 -5.20
N PRO A 14 22.46 2.29 -4.74
CA PRO A 14 21.26 2.56 -5.52
C PRO A 14 21.69 3.12 -6.88
N THR A 15 21.41 2.36 -7.93
CA THR A 15 21.79 2.72 -9.29
C THR A 15 20.63 3.46 -9.92
N ILE A 16 20.90 4.62 -10.53
CA ILE A 16 19.88 5.38 -11.27
C ILE A 16 19.48 4.53 -12.49
N PRO A 17 18.18 4.25 -12.69
CA PRO A 17 17.72 3.48 -13.84
C PRO A 17 18.07 4.21 -15.14
N LYS A 18 18.51 3.46 -16.15
CA LYS A 18 18.97 4.02 -17.44
C LYS A 18 17.92 3.92 -18.54
N SER A 19 16.80 3.25 -18.26
CA SER A 19 15.66 3.07 -19.15
C SER A 19 14.37 2.86 -18.34
N ASP A 20 13.22 2.97 -19.02
CA ASP A 20 11.91 2.71 -18.39
C ASP A 20 11.79 1.26 -17.92
N LEU A 21 12.37 0.30 -18.65
CA LEU A 21 12.38 -1.11 -18.25
C LEU A 21 13.20 -1.31 -16.97
N ASP A 22 14.37 -0.67 -16.87
CA ASP A 22 15.18 -0.72 -15.64
C ASP A 22 14.43 -0.08 -14.47
N ALA A 23 13.74 1.04 -14.71
CA ALA A 23 12.93 1.72 -13.70
C ALA A 23 11.78 0.83 -13.22
N CYS A 24 11.05 0.19 -14.14
CA CYS A 24 9.97 -0.74 -13.80
C CYS A 24 10.47 -1.94 -12.99
N GLN A 25 11.64 -2.49 -13.32
CA GLN A 25 12.23 -3.60 -12.56
C GLN A 25 12.65 -3.15 -11.15
N LEU A 26 13.25 -1.96 -11.04
CA LEU A 26 13.65 -1.39 -9.77
C LEU A 26 12.44 -1.14 -8.86
N GLU A 27 11.36 -0.56 -9.41
CA GLU A 27 10.07 -0.34 -8.75
C GLU A 27 9.44 -1.67 -8.30
N GLN A 28 9.43 -2.67 -9.18
CA GLN A 28 8.90 -3.99 -8.86
C GLN A 28 9.63 -4.64 -7.68
N GLU A 29 10.96 -4.55 -7.64
CA GLU A 29 11.78 -5.15 -6.59
C GLU A 29 11.71 -4.39 -5.26
N HIS A 30 11.86 -3.07 -5.32
CA HIS A 30 12.09 -2.26 -4.11
C HIS A 30 10.84 -1.56 -3.59
N VAL A 31 9.76 -1.51 -4.38
CA VAL A 31 8.49 -0.91 -3.98
C VAL A 31 7.40 -1.97 -3.91
N HIS A 32 7.04 -2.60 -5.03
CA HIS A 32 5.90 -3.52 -5.06
C HIS A 32 6.09 -4.74 -4.15
N LYS A 33 7.24 -5.45 -4.28
CA LYS A 33 7.54 -6.60 -3.42
C LYS A 33 7.66 -6.19 -1.95
N VAL A 34 8.30 -5.05 -1.67
CA VAL A 34 8.48 -4.55 -0.29
C VAL A 34 7.12 -4.31 0.36
N TYR A 35 6.22 -3.53 -0.26
CA TYR A 35 4.90 -3.25 0.31
C TYR A 35 4.07 -4.52 0.54
N ASN A 36 4.11 -5.47 -0.39
CA ASN A 36 3.46 -6.77 -0.20
C ASN A 36 4.06 -7.54 1.00
N ASN A 37 5.39 -7.57 1.12
CA ASN A 37 6.08 -8.29 2.20
C ASN A 37 5.83 -7.67 3.58
N ILE A 38 5.67 -6.34 3.66
CA ILE A 38 5.48 -5.62 4.93
C ILE A 38 4.02 -5.26 5.22
N ALA A 39 3.05 -5.75 4.43
CA ALA A 39 1.66 -5.29 4.45
C ALA A 39 1.03 -5.32 5.86
N HIS A 40 1.25 -6.39 6.63
CA HIS A 40 0.75 -6.51 8.01
C HIS A 40 1.37 -5.46 8.94
N ASN A 41 2.71 -5.40 9.02
CA ASN A 41 3.42 -4.43 9.85
C ASN A 41 3.08 -2.97 9.46
N PHE A 42 2.96 -2.70 8.16
CA PHE A 42 2.50 -1.41 7.65
C PHE A 42 1.10 -1.11 8.19
N SER A 43 0.19 -2.07 8.08
CA SER A 43 -1.20 -1.91 8.49
C SER A 43 -1.35 -1.66 9.99
N ASP A 44 -0.57 -2.35 10.83
CA ASP A 44 -0.59 -2.21 12.28
C ASP A 44 -0.12 -0.82 12.73
N THR A 45 0.92 -0.29 12.07
CA THR A 45 1.53 0.98 12.45
C THR A 45 0.84 2.19 11.83
N ARG A 46 0.06 2.02 10.75
CA ARG A 46 -0.52 3.12 9.94
C ARG A 46 -2.04 3.03 9.78
N HIS A 47 -2.73 2.54 10.80
CA HIS A 47 -4.18 2.38 10.82
C HIS A 47 -4.97 3.68 11.10
N LYS A 48 -4.37 4.70 11.74
CA LYS A 48 -5.10 5.91 12.13
C LYS A 48 -5.38 6.84 10.93
N PRO A 49 -6.64 7.18 10.64
CA PRO A 49 -6.98 8.18 9.63
C PRO A 49 -6.46 9.56 10.01
N TRP A 50 -6.02 10.34 9.03
CA TRP A 50 -5.60 11.72 9.26
C TRP A 50 -6.82 12.64 9.39
N PRO A 51 -6.93 13.47 10.45
CA PRO A 51 -8.14 14.25 10.71
C PRO A 51 -8.59 15.14 9.54
N ARG A 52 -7.65 15.78 8.85
CA ARG A 52 -7.98 16.64 7.68
C ARG A 52 -8.54 15.86 6.49
N VAL A 53 -8.09 14.62 6.29
CA VAL A 53 -8.65 13.77 5.23
C VAL A 53 -10.06 13.32 5.60
N VAL A 54 -10.30 13.00 6.87
CA VAL A 54 -11.65 12.67 7.36
C VAL A 54 -12.60 13.86 7.22
N GLU A 55 -12.15 15.07 7.53
CA GLU A 55 -12.94 16.29 7.34
C GLU A 55 -13.26 16.54 5.86
N PHE A 56 -12.28 16.37 4.97
CA PHE A 56 -12.50 16.42 3.53
C PHE A 56 -13.56 15.40 3.07
N LEU A 57 -13.46 14.14 3.50
CA LEU A 57 -14.45 13.10 3.19
C LEU A 57 -15.85 13.44 3.76
N ARG A 58 -15.92 14.10 4.92
CA ARG A 58 -17.18 14.56 5.51
C ARG A 58 -17.81 15.73 4.78
N SER A 59 -17.04 16.52 4.03
CA SER A 59 -17.57 17.65 3.26
C SER A 59 -18.42 17.24 2.06
N PHE A 60 -18.29 15.97 1.61
CA PHE A 60 -19.07 15.46 0.49
C PHE A 60 -20.55 15.25 0.86
N PRO A 61 -21.48 15.50 -0.09
CA PRO A 61 -22.87 15.09 0.05
C PRO A 61 -23.02 13.59 0.27
N SER A 62 -24.09 13.17 0.94
CA SER A 62 -24.47 11.76 1.04
C SER A 62 -24.58 11.11 -0.35
N HIS A 63 -24.21 9.84 -0.44
CA HIS A 63 -24.22 9.05 -1.67
C HIS A 63 -23.25 9.56 -2.76
N SER A 64 -22.22 10.32 -2.38
CA SER A 64 -21.13 10.63 -3.31
C SER A 64 -20.31 9.38 -3.63
N PHE A 65 -19.89 9.26 -4.89
CA PHE A 65 -18.93 8.24 -5.33
C PHE A 65 -17.50 8.73 -5.09
N ILE A 66 -16.70 7.94 -4.38
CA ILE A 66 -15.31 8.26 -4.06
C ILE A 66 -14.41 7.13 -4.56
N LEU A 67 -13.34 7.50 -5.28
CA LEU A 67 -12.25 6.60 -5.64
C LEU A 67 -11.02 6.96 -4.81
N ASP A 68 -10.57 6.03 -3.97
CA ASP A 68 -9.33 6.15 -3.19
C ASP A 68 -8.21 5.39 -3.91
N VAL A 69 -7.37 6.11 -4.65
CA VAL A 69 -6.24 5.56 -5.40
C VAL A 69 -5.02 5.46 -4.48
N GLY A 70 -4.49 4.25 -4.33
CA GLY A 70 -3.50 3.96 -3.29
C GLY A 70 -4.15 3.82 -1.92
N CYS A 71 -5.31 3.15 -1.85
CA CYS A 71 -6.10 3.02 -0.62
C CYS A 71 -5.37 2.23 0.48
N GLY A 72 -4.29 1.52 0.15
CA GLY A 72 -3.53 0.70 1.06
C GLY A 72 -4.41 -0.31 1.81
N ASN A 73 -4.37 -0.25 3.14
CA ASN A 73 -5.16 -1.11 4.01
C ASN A 73 -6.62 -0.63 4.21
N GLY A 74 -7.08 0.33 3.39
CA GLY A 74 -8.45 0.84 3.40
C GLY A 74 -8.79 1.74 4.58
N LYS A 75 -7.82 2.37 5.26
CA LYS A 75 -8.08 3.14 6.49
C LYS A 75 -9.11 4.27 6.34
N TYR A 76 -9.40 4.72 5.13
CA TYR A 76 -10.39 5.76 4.86
C TYR A 76 -11.77 5.24 4.44
N MET A 77 -11.89 3.96 4.04
CA MET A 77 -13.11 3.38 3.47
C MET A 77 -14.29 3.35 4.44
N ASN A 78 -14.00 3.18 5.73
CA ASN A 78 -15.04 3.11 6.77
C ASN A 78 -15.11 4.40 7.61
N THR A 79 -14.75 5.55 7.02
CA THR A 79 -14.87 6.84 7.71
C THR A 79 -16.31 7.35 7.75
N ARG A 80 -17.17 6.85 6.85
CA ARG A 80 -18.56 7.29 6.68
C ARG A 80 -19.37 6.27 5.86
N ASN A 81 -20.52 5.83 6.38
CA ASN A 81 -21.29 4.69 5.80
C ASN A 81 -22.22 5.05 4.63
N ASP A 82 -22.50 6.34 4.41
CA ASP A 82 -23.37 6.81 3.32
C ASP A 82 -22.59 7.27 2.08
N LEU A 83 -21.27 7.08 2.05
CA LEU A 83 -20.45 7.30 0.86
C LEU A 83 -20.30 5.98 0.08
N MET A 84 -20.28 6.07 -1.25
CA MET A 84 -20.00 4.92 -2.11
C MET A 84 -18.51 4.92 -2.45
N MET A 85 -17.71 4.19 -1.67
CA MET A 85 -16.26 4.20 -1.80
C MET A 85 -15.74 2.98 -2.57
N ILE A 86 -14.81 3.21 -3.49
CA ILE A 86 -14.05 2.18 -4.19
C ILE A 86 -12.57 2.46 -3.95
N GLY A 87 -11.82 1.41 -3.59
CA GLY A 87 -10.38 1.47 -3.40
C GLY A 87 -9.61 0.69 -4.44
N CYS A 88 -8.45 1.21 -4.82
CA CYS A 88 -7.45 0.41 -5.50
C CYS A 88 -6.07 0.68 -4.91
N ASP A 89 -5.23 -0.34 -4.94
CA ASP A 89 -3.83 -0.26 -4.56
C ASP A 89 -3.05 -1.27 -5.41
N ARG A 90 -1.77 -1.02 -5.61
CA ARG A 90 -0.88 -1.93 -6.33
C ARG A 90 -0.51 -3.15 -5.49
N SER A 91 -0.53 -3.01 -4.16
CA SER A 91 -0.18 -4.05 -3.20
C SER A 91 -1.35 -4.97 -2.92
N GLU A 92 -1.27 -6.20 -3.43
CA GLU A 92 -2.22 -7.29 -3.12
C GLU A 92 -2.29 -7.59 -1.62
N GLY A 93 -1.15 -7.53 -0.91
CA GLY A 93 -1.11 -7.74 0.54
C GLY A 93 -1.94 -6.69 1.30
N LEU A 94 -1.83 -5.41 0.92
CA LEU A 94 -2.64 -4.34 1.52
C LEU A 94 -4.12 -4.45 1.15
N LEU A 95 -4.44 -4.80 -0.11
CA LEU A 95 -5.82 -5.04 -0.55
C LEU A 95 -6.47 -6.23 0.14
N SER A 96 -5.72 -7.30 0.43
CA SER A 96 -6.23 -8.42 1.24
C SER A 96 -6.65 -7.92 2.62
N ILE A 97 -5.81 -7.14 3.29
CA ILE A 97 -6.12 -6.57 4.60
C ILE A 97 -7.33 -5.63 4.54
N CYS A 98 -7.44 -4.80 3.49
CA CYS A 98 -8.60 -3.96 3.24
C CYS A 98 -9.88 -4.80 3.19
N ARG A 99 -9.88 -5.86 2.38
CA ARG A 99 -11.02 -6.78 2.23
C ARG A 99 -11.35 -7.52 3.52
N ASP A 100 -10.33 -8.01 4.24
CA ASP A 100 -10.51 -8.76 5.49
C ASP A 100 -11.10 -7.89 6.60
N ARG A 101 -10.88 -6.57 6.54
CA ARG A 101 -11.52 -5.57 7.42
C ARG A 101 -12.93 -5.19 6.98
N GLN A 102 -13.44 -5.81 5.91
CA GLN A 102 -14.75 -5.57 5.32
C GLN A 102 -14.94 -4.12 4.86
N TYR A 103 -13.89 -3.58 4.24
CA TYR A 103 -13.88 -2.30 3.56
C TYR A 103 -14.03 -2.47 2.04
#